data_AF-A0A0E3W3Y5-F1
#
_entry.id   AF-A0A0E3W3Y5-F1
#
_cell.length_a   1.000
_cell.length_b   1.000
_cell.length_c   1.000
_cell.angle_alpha   90.00
_cell.angle_beta   90.00
_cell.angle_gamma   90.00
#
_symmetry.space_group_name_H-M   'P 1'
#
loop_
_entity.id
_entity.type
_entity.pdbx_description
1 polymer ?
#
loop_
_entity_poly.entity_id
_entity_poly.type
_entity_poly.pdbx_seq_one_letter_code
_entity_poly.pdbx_strand_id
1 'polypeptide(L)'
;MFENHVMQFDTDRDSAETYLREAAHLSLSRRREVSSMLKNYESFIREYVDMAVSQGIFRPINSKQVVRGIGGMCNWVGNWYEPEGPDSINAIAASYVDFILAGLLAK
;
A
#
# COMPACT_ATOMS: atom_id res chain seq x y z
N MET A 1 13.25 -3.37 -4.56
CA MET A 1 12.80 -2.10 -3.92
C MET A 1 11.38 -2.22 -3.33
N PHE A 2 10.43 -2.92 -3.96
CA PHE A 2 9.20 -3.42 -3.30
C PHE A 2 9.51 -4.48 -2.23
N GLU A 3 10.48 -5.36 -2.48
CA GLU A 3 10.95 -6.36 -1.51
C GLU A 3 11.46 -5.74 -0.19
N ASN A 4 12.08 -4.56 -0.24
CA ASN A 4 12.52 -3.86 0.98
C ASN A 4 11.37 -3.35 1.85
N HIS A 5 10.18 -3.13 1.28
CA HIS A 5 9.00 -2.72 2.03
C HIS A 5 8.29 -3.91 2.69
N VAL A 6 8.34 -5.08 2.06
CA VAL A 6 7.85 -6.35 2.63
C VAL A 6 8.76 -6.82 3.77
N MET A 7 10.08 -6.68 3.62
CA MET A 7 11.05 -7.06 4.66
C MET A 7 10.99 -6.20 5.93
N GLN A 8 10.41 -4.99 5.86
CA GLN A 8 10.21 -4.13 7.03
C GLN A 8 9.19 -4.70 8.03
N PHE A 9 8.40 -5.70 7.62
CA PHE A 9 7.49 -6.43 8.49
C PHE A 9 8.12 -7.68 9.14
N ASP A 10 9.32 -8.09 8.72
CA ASP A 10 10.04 -9.25 9.27
C ASP A 10 10.94 -8.87 10.45
N THR A 11 11.45 -7.63 10.48
CA THR A 11 12.42 -7.19 11.50
C THR A 11 11.81 -6.80 12.85
N ASP A 12 10.49 -6.82 13.01
CA ASP A 12 9.83 -6.45 14.27
C ASP A 12 8.52 -7.23 14.47
N ARG A 13 8.67 -8.56 14.53
CA ARG A 13 7.61 -9.57 14.52
C ARG A 13 6.55 -9.43 15.62
N ASP A 14 6.87 -8.77 16.73
CA ASP A 14 5.91 -8.45 17.80
C ASP A 14 5.06 -7.20 17.51
N SER A 15 5.55 -6.29 16.66
CA SER A 15 4.92 -5.01 16.36
C SER A 15 3.84 -5.13 15.29
N ALA A 16 4.06 -5.91 14.22
CA ALA A 16 3.14 -5.99 13.08
C ALA A 16 1.83 -6.77 13.38
N GLU A 17 1.91 -7.86 14.14
CA GLU A 17 0.75 -8.69 14.52
C GLU A 17 -0.12 -7.98 15.57
N THR A 18 0.51 -7.27 16.49
CA THR A 18 -0.15 -6.37 17.45
C THR A 18 -0.78 -5.17 16.75
N TYR A 19 -0.14 -4.59 15.73
CA TYR A 19 -0.65 -3.42 15.01
C TYR A 19 -1.94 -3.71 14.23
N LEU A 20 -2.06 -4.88 13.62
CA LEU A 20 -3.26 -5.29 12.87
C LEU A 20 -4.41 -5.72 13.80
N ARG A 21 -4.12 -6.36 14.95
CA ARG A 21 -5.13 -6.63 15.98
C ARG A 21 -5.57 -5.38 16.75
N GLU A 22 -4.66 -4.44 17.00
CA GLU A 22 -4.99 -3.16 17.66
C GLU A 22 -5.58 -2.13 16.70
N ALA A 23 -5.43 -2.28 15.37
CA ALA A 23 -6.04 -1.40 14.35
C ALA A 23 -7.57 -1.26 14.54
N ALA A 24 -8.24 -2.37 14.88
CA ALA A 24 -9.66 -2.41 15.21
C ALA A 24 -10.01 -1.68 16.53
N HIS A 25 -9.01 -1.41 17.38
CA HIS A 25 -9.13 -0.77 18.69
C HIS A 25 -8.40 0.57 18.81
N LEU A 26 -7.89 1.15 17.70
CA LEU A 26 -7.11 2.38 17.75
C LEU A 26 -7.94 3.58 18.25
N SER A 27 -7.46 4.19 19.32
CA SER A 27 -7.95 5.47 19.83
C SER A 27 -7.88 6.54 18.72
N LEU A 28 -8.74 7.57 18.83
CA LEU A 28 -8.85 8.65 17.83
C LEU A 28 -7.52 9.36 17.55
N SER A 29 -6.59 9.39 18.52
CA SER A 29 -5.25 9.96 18.36
C SER A 29 -4.34 9.09 17.48
N ARG A 30 -4.29 7.76 17.70
CA ARG A 30 -3.53 6.85 16.84
C ARG A 30 -4.09 6.80 15.42
N ARG A 31 -5.41 6.87 15.24
CA ARG A 31 -6.03 6.99 13.89
C ARG A 31 -5.61 8.25 13.15
N ARG A 32 -5.46 9.39 13.85
CA ARG A 32 -4.98 10.65 13.25
C ARG A 32 -3.51 10.60 12.87
N GLU A 33 -2.68 9.96 13.68
CA GLU A 33 -1.27 9.76 13.41
C GLU A 33 -1.04 8.86 12.18
N VAL A 34 -1.73 7.71 12.13
CA VAL A 34 -1.72 6.82 10.97
C VAL A 34 -2.24 7.51 9.71
N SER A 35 -3.30 8.32 9.81
CA SER A 35 -3.80 9.11 8.68
C SER A 35 -2.80 10.14 8.17
N SER A 36 -2.03 10.78 9.07
CA SER A 36 -0.98 11.73 8.69
C SER A 36 0.18 11.04 7.98
N MET A 37 0.61 9.87 8.50
CA MET A 37 1.65 9.05 7.88
C MET A 37 1.24 8.58 6.48
N LEU A 38 0.00 8.11 6.32
CA LEU A 38 -0.55 7.70 5.04
C LEU A 38 -0.64 8.86 4.03
N LYS A 39 -0.98 10.08 4.47
CA LYS A 39 -0.99 11.27 3.59
C LYS A 39 0.40 11.63 3.06
N ASN A 40 1.42 11.56 3.91
CA ASN A 40 2.80 11.81 3.50
C ASN A 40 3.27 10.75 2.50
N TYR A 41 2.90 9.48 2.75
CA TYR A 41 3.17 8.37 1.86
C TYR A 41 2.44 8.50 0.50
N GLU A 42 1.18 8.92 0.49
CA GLU A 42 0.45 9.22 -0.75
C GLU A 42 1.14 10.32 -1.57
N SER A 43 1.61 11.39 -0.92
CA SER A 43 2.30 12.48 -1.62
C SER A 43 3.59 11.98 -2.27
N PHE A 44 4.37 11.17 -1.54
CA PHE A 44 5.59 10.56 -2.05
C PHE A 44 5.30 9.66 -3.25
N ILE A 45 4.35 8.71 -3.16
CA ILE A 45 4.02 7.83 -4.29
C ILE A 45 3.56 8.63 -5.51
N ARG A 46 2.78 9.69 -5.30
CA ARG A 46 2.31 10.56 -6.40
C ARG A 46 3.48 11.14 -7.19
N GLU A 47 4.54 11.60 -6.53
CA GLU A 47 5.73 12.13 -7.19
C GLU A 47 6.41 11.08 -8.08
N TYR A 48 6.50 9.82 -7.64
CA TYR A 48 7.03 8.73 -8.48
C TYR A 48 6.14 8.43 -9.68
N VAL A 49 4.82 8.43 -9.50
CA VAL A 49 3.88 8.21 -10.61
C VAL A 49 4.01 9.35 -11.62
N ASP A 50 4.06 10.59 -11.18
CA ASP A 50 4.24 11.77 -12.06
C ASP A 50 5.58 11.70 -12.81
N MET A 51 6.67 11.32 -12.12
CA MET A 51 7.97 11.11 -12.74
C MET A 51 7.91 10.01 -13.81
N ALA A 52 7.36 8.83 -13.48
CA ALA A 52 7.24 7.72 -14.41
C ALA A 52 6.37 8.06 -15.64
N VAL A 53 5.32 8.87 -15.46
CA VAL A 53 4.51 9.41 -16.57
C VAL A 53 5.35 10.35 -17.44
N SER A 54 6.10 11.29 -16.83
CA SER A 54 6.97 12.20 -17.58
C SER A 54 8.09 11.49 -18.37
N GLN A 55 8.53 10.33 -17.89
CA GLN A 55 9.53 9.49 -18.54
C GLN A 55 8.92 8.54 -19.60
N GLY A 56 7.59 8.52 -19.73
CA GLY A 56 6.88 7.61 -20.63
C GLY A 56 6.87 6.15 -20.19
N ILE A 57 7.31 5.85 -18.97
CA ILE A 57 7.24 4.50 -18.38
C ILE A 57 5.78 4.15 -18.05
N PHE A 58 5.07 5.10 -17.45
CA PHE A 58 3.64 4.99 -17.21
C PHE A 58 2.86 5.78 -18.26
N ARG A 59 1.70 5.24 -18.65
CA ARG A 59 0.80 5.91 -19.58
C ARG A 59 0.26 7.22 -18.98
N PRO A 60 -0.16 8.19 -19.81
CA PRO A 60 -0.80 9.41 -19.32
C PRO A 60 -1.99 9.08 -18.41
N ILE A 61 -1.88 9.43 -17.13
CA ILE A 61 -2.88 9.11 -16.12
C ILE A 61 -2.89 10.16 -15.00
N ASN A 62 -4.05 10.34 -14.36
CA ASN A 62 -4.17 11.23 -13.21
C ASN A 62 -3.57 10.55 -11.96
N SER A 63 -2.31 10.85 -11.64
CA SER A 63 -1.58 10.28 -10.51
C SER A 63 -2.32 10.41 -9.19
N LYS A 64 -2.95 11.56 -8.93
CA LYS A 64 -3.76 11.79 -7.72
C LYS A 64 -4.92 10.81 -7.58
N GLN A 65 -5.64 10.53 -8.66
CA GLN A 65 -6.76 9.57 -8.63
C GLN A 65 -6.27 8.14 -8.44
N VAL A 66 -5.22 7.76 -9.18
CA VAL A 66 -4.63 6.42 -9.13
C VAL A 66 -4.09 6.11 -7.74
N VAL A 67 -3.27 6.99 -7.18
CA VAL A 67 -2.63 6.77 -5.88
C VAL A 67 -3.67 6.64 -4.77
N ARG A 68 -4.77 7.40 -4.83
CA ARG A 68 -5.91 7.22 -3.92
C ARG A 68 -6.60 5.87 -4.09
N GLY A 69 -6.78 5.42 -5.32
CA GLY A 69 -7.33 4.09 -5.62
C GLY A 69 -6.46 2.97 -5.03
N ILE A 70 -5.14 3.05 -5.26
CA ILE A 70 -4.15 2.11 -4.71
C ILE A 70 -4.21 2.12 -3.17
N GLY A 71 -4.22 3.30 -2.54
CA GLY A 71 -4.34 3.43 -1.09
C GLY A 71 -5.63 2.79 -0.56
N GLY A 72 -6.75 2.96 -1.27
CA GLY A 72 -8.02 2.31 -0.96
C GLY A 72 -7.95 0.77 -1.03
N MET A 73 -7.31 0.23 -2.06
CA MET A 73 -7.09 -1.22 -2.20
C MET A 73 -6.29 -1.77 -1.02
N CYS A 74 -5.16 -1.16 -0.68
CA CYS A 74 -4.31 -1.61 0.42
C CYS A 74 -5.03 -1.51 1.78
N ASN A 75 -5.75 -0.40 2.02
CA ASN A 75 -6.51 -0.23 3.25
C ASN A 75 -7.65 -1.25 3.39
N TRP A 76 -8.22 -1.69 2.26
CA TRP A 76 -9.31 -2.66 2.29
C TRP A 76 -8.85 -4.06 2.72
N VAL A 77 -7.60 -4.45 2.43
CA VAL A 77 -7.02 -5.76 2.80
C VAL A 77 -7.22 -6.09 4.28
N GLY A 78 -7.01 -5.11 5.16
CA GLY A 78 -7.17 -5.30 6.61
C GLY A 78 -8.59 -5.65 7.06
N ASN A 79 -9.61 -5.53 6.20
CA ASN A 79 -11.00 -5.88 6.54
C ASN A 79 -11.33 -7.35 6.27
N TRP A 80 -10.52 -8.06 5.49
CA TRP A 80 -10.82 -9.43 5.06
C TRP A 80 -9.63 -10.39 5.10
N TYR A 81 -8.39 -9.89 5.27
CA TYR A 81 -7.21 -10.74 5.35
C TYR A 81 -7.22 -11.57 6.64
N GLU A 82 -7.03 -12.88 6.49
CA GLU A 82 -6.89 -13.84 7.57
C GLU A 82 -5.51 -14.50 7.48
N PRO A 83 -4.64 -14.40 8.51
CA PRO A 83 -3.29 -14.99 8.47
C PRO A 83 -3.25 -16.50 8.26
N GLU A 84 -4.23 -17.22 8.82
CA GLU A 84 -4.42 -18.66 8.66
C GLU A 84 -5.24 -19.02 7.40
N GLY A 85 -5.57 -18.01 6.59
CA GLY A 85 -6.27 -18.17 5.33
C GLY A 85 -5.44 -18.84 4.24
N PRO A 86 -6.03 -19.05 3.05
CA PRO A 86 -5.36 -19.76 1.95
C PRO A 86 -4.20 -18.97 1.33
N ASP A 87 -4.22 -17.64 1.42
CA ASP A 87 -3.27 -16.75 0.78
C ASP A 87 -2.45 -15.98 1.81
N SER A 88 -1.12 -16.05 1.66
CA SER A 88 -0.21 -15.20 2.45
C SER A 88 -0.35 -13.73 2.06
N ILE A 89 -0.05 -12.81 2.98
CA ILE A 89 0.02 -11.37 2.70
C ILE A 89 0.95 -11.03 1.53
N ASN A 90 2.02 -11.79 1.33
CA ASN A 90 2.97 -11.62 0.23
C ASN A 90 2.34 -11.97 -1.12
N ALA A 91 1.53 -13.04 -1.18
CA ALA A 91 0.82 -13.44 -2.40
C ALA A 91 -0.24 -12.40 -2.80
N ILE A 92 -0.95 -11.83 -1.82
CA ILE A 92 -1.92 -10.74 -2.03
C ILE A 92 -1.20 -9.49 -2.55
N ALA A 93 -0.09 -9.10 -1.90
CA ALA A 93 0.71 -7.95 -2.31
C ALA A 93 1.25 -8.09 -3.74
N ALA A 94 1.78 -9.27 -4.09
CA ALA A 94 2.27 -9.55 -5.44
C ALA A 94 1.17 -9.41 -6.49
N SER A 95 -0.03 -9.92 -6.19
CA SER A 95 -1.20 -9.81 -7.09
C SER A 95 -1.63 -8.36 -7.31
N TYR A 96 -1.59 -7.53 -6.25
CA TYR A 96 -1.92 -6.10 -6.36
C TYR A 96 -0.87 -5.35 -7.17
N VAL A 97 0.43 -5.63 -6.95
CA VAL A 97 1.51 -5.02 -7.72
C VAL A 97 1.36 -5.34 -9.21
N ASP A 98 1.13 -6.61 -9.56
CA ASP A 98 0.92 -7.02 -10.95
C ASP A 98 -0.28 -6.29 -11.58
N PHE A 99 -1.44 -6.31 -10.91
CA PHE A 99 -2.65 -5.62 -11.37
C PHE A 99 -2.44 -4.12 -11.57
N ILE A 100 -1.77 -3.45 -10.63
CA ILE A 100 -1.49 -2.02 -10.68
C ILE A 100 -0.53 -1.72 -11.83
N LEU A 101 0.57 -2.48 -11.97
CA LEU A 101 1.55 -2.26 -13.03
C LEU A 101 0.96 -2.51 -14.41
N ALA A 102 0.19 -3.58 -14.59
CA ALA A 102 -0.55 -3.85 -15.82
C ALA A 102 -1.49 -2.69 -16.19
N GLY A 103 -2.06 -2.01 -15.21
CA GLY A 103 -2.91 -0.83 -15.40
C GLY A 103 -2.15 0.49 -15.67
N LEU A 104 -0.87 0.57 -15.32
CA LEU A 104 -0.08 1.82 -15.36
C LEU A 104 0.96 1.87 -16.48
N LEU A 105 1.55 0.73 -16.86
CA LEU A 105 2.60 0.70 -17.87
C LEU A 105 2.10 1.24 -19.21
N ALA A 106 2.94 2.05 -19.86
CA ALA A 106 2.73 2.46 -21.24
C ALA A 106 2.82 1.23 -22.16
N LYS A 107 2.03 1.24 -23.25
CA LYS A 107 2.07 0.19 -24.28
C LYS A 107 3.19 0.45 -25.28
#